data_AF-A0A392NHW2-F1
#
_entry.id   AF-A0A392NHW2-F1
#
_cell.length_a   1.000
_cell.length_b   1.000
_cell.length_c   1.000
_cell.angle_alpha   90.00
_cell.angle_beta   90.00
_cell.angle_gamma   90.00
#
_symmetry.space_group_name_H-M   'P 1'
#
loop_
_entity.id
_entity.type
_entity.pdbx_description
1 polymer ?
#
loop_
_entity_poly.entity_id
_entity_poly.type
_entity_poly.pdbx_seq_one_letter_code
_entity_poly.pdbx_strand_id
1 'polypeptide(L)'
;MERFMPSYDERAELAPRDVVARSIDDQLKKRDEKYVFLDISHKPKNEILSHFPNIASMCLQYGLDITRNPIPVVPAAHYMCGGVHAGLQGETNVKGLYVAGEVACTGLHGANRLASNSLLEALVFARRAVQPSVDQMKSSSLNLNASNLWPRPTVPLSLGSNAKDKILSATQELRKELQTIMFYYVGIVRSTMRLETAEKKIGNLEAKWEEYLFRHGWKPTMVVPEICEMRNLFCCAKLV
;
A
#
# COMPACT_ATOMS: atom_id res chain seq x y z
N MET A 1 2.72 -19.08 -26.84
CA MET A 1 2.77 -17.76 -26.17
C MET A 1 2.49 -16.71 -27.22
N GLU A 2 1.49 -15.86 -27.02
CA GLU A 2 1.05 -14.86 -27.99
C GLU A 2 1.38 -13.46 -27.46
N ARG A 3 1.99 -12.62 -28.29
CA ARG A 3 2.23 -11.21 -27.97
C ARG A 3 0.92 -10.44 -28.11
N PHE A 4 0.25 -10.17 -26.99
CA PHE A 4 -1.12 -9.64 -26.98
C PHE A 4 -1.21 -8.11 -27.02
N MET A 5 -0.21 -7.38 -26.52
CA MET A 5 -0.28 -5.91 -26.37
C MET A 5 -0.63 -5.14 -27.67
N PRO A 6 -0.15 -5.54 -28.87
CA PRO A 6 -0.57 -4.90 -30.12
C PRO A 6 -2.08 -4.94 -30.42
N SER A 7 -2.84 -5.84 -29.80
CA SER A 7 -4.31 -5.87 -29.95
C SER A 7 -5.05 -4.86 -29.05
N TYR A 8 -4.34 -4.25 -28.09
CA TYR A 8 -4.89 -3.27 -27.15
C TYR A 8 -4.45 -1.84 -27.47
N ASP A 9 -3.20 -1.64 -27.88
CA ASP A 9 -2.62 -0.32 -28.15
C ASP A 9 -1.53 -0.44 -29.24
N GLU A 10 -1.50 0.51 -30.17
CA GLU A 10 -0.52 0.55 -31.26
C GLU A 10 0.93 0.67 -30.78
N ARG A 11 1.15 1.28 -29.61
CA ARG A 11 2.48 1.40 -28.96
C ARG A 11 2.89 0.11 -28.25
N ALA A 12 1.99 -0.88 -28.18
CA ALA A 12 2.17 -2.14 -27.51
C ALA A 12 2.70 -1.97 -26.07
N GLU A 13 3.80 -2.65 -25.70
CA GLU A 13 4.38 -2.62 -24.36
C GLU A 13 4.96 -1.25 -23.96
N LEU A 14 5.07 -0.30 -24.91
CA LEU A 14 5.51 1.08 -24.68
C LEU A 14 4.34 2.05 -24.40
N ALA A 15 3.10 1.54 -24.36
CA ALA A 15 1.94 2.34 -23.94
C ALA A 15 2.08 2.80 -22.47
N PRO A 16 1.31 3.82 -22.03
CA PRO A 16 1.28 4.25 -20.64
C PRO A 16 0.99 3.10 -19.67
N ARG A 17 1.56 3.19 -18.46
CA ARG A 17 1.54 2.10 -17.48
C ARG A 17 0.11 1.67 -17.10
N ASP A 18 -0.83 2.60 -17.06
CA ASP A 18 -2.24 2.31 -16.78
C ASP A 18 -2.91 1.51 -17.90
N VAL A 19 -2.56 1.79 -19.17
CA VAL A 19 -3.02 1.01 -20.34
C VAL A 19 -2.47 -0.40 -20.26
N VAL A 20 -1.14 -0.55 -20.11
CA VAL A 20 -0.49 -1.88 -20.02
C VAL A 20 -1.06 -2.70 -18.86
N ALA A 21 -1.24 -2.10 -17.68
CA ALA A 21 -1.79 -2.79 -16.51
C ALA A 21 -3.24 -3.26 -16.74
N ARG A 22 -4.09 -2.43 -17.37
CA ARG A 22 -5.47 -2.80 -17.73
C ARG A 22 -5.51 -3.91 -18.77
N SER A 23 -4.64 -3.87 -19.78
CA SER A 23 -4.54 -4.90 -20.81
C SER A 23 -4.12 -6.25 -20.21
N ILE A 24 -3.17 -6.25 -19.28
CA ILE A 24 -2.78 -7.48 -18.56
C ILE A 24 -3.95 -8.00 -17.71
N ASP A 25 -4.61 -7.14 -16.92
CA ASP A 25 -5.76 -7.54 -16.09
C ASP A 25 -6.90 -8.15 -16.93
N ASP A 26 -7.20 -7.58 -18.10
CA ASP A 26 -8.20 -8.11 -19.02
C ASP A 26 -7.78 -9.49 -19.60
N GLN A 27 -6.51 -9.65 -20.01
CA GLN A 27 -6.00 -10.95 -20.50
C GLN A 27 -6.09 -12.05 -19.44
N LEU A 28 -5.64 -11.76 -18.21
CA LEU A 28 -5.68 -12.72 -17.11
C LEU A 28 -7.11 -13.19 -16.82
N LYS A 29 -8.07 -12.26 -16.82
CA LYS A 29 -9.49 -12.57 -16.60
C LYS A 29 -10.12 -13.36 -17.75
N LYS A 30 -9.78 -13.05 -19.00
CA LYS A 30 -10.30 -13.76 -20.17
C LYS A 30 -9.78 -15.19 -20.27
N ARG A 31 -8.54 -15.43 -19.82
CA ARG A 31 -7.86 -16.73 -19.94
C ARG A 31 -7.86 -17.57 -18.66
N ASP A 32 -8.35 -17.01 -17.54
CA ASP A 32 -8.25 -17.61 -16.21
C ASP A 32 -6.79 -17.97 -15.84
N GLU A 33 -5.87 -17.09 -16.19
CA GLU A 33 -4.43 -17.23 -15.94
C GLU A 33 -3.99 -16.42 -14.72
N LYS A 34 -2.93 -16.87 -14.04
CA LYS A 34 -2.41 -16.22 -12.82
C LYS A 34 -1.40 -15.10 -13.10
N TYR A 35 -0.75 -15.15 -14.26
CA TYR A 35 0.30 -14.23 -14.67
C TYR A 35 0.42 -14.23 -16.19
N VAL A 36 0.96 -13.16 -16.74
CA VAL A 36 1.44 -13.10 -18.12
C VAL A 36 2.95 -13.20 -18.12
N PHE A 37 3.55 -13.27 -19.31
CA PHE A 37 4.99 -13.37 -19.47
C PHE A 37 5.59 -12.07 -20.01
N LEU A 38 6.65 -11.61 -19.37
CA LEU A 38 7.53 -10.56 -19.86
C LEU A 38 8.77 -11.20 -20.49
N ASP A 39 8.91 -11.05 -21.81
CA ASP A 39 10.00 -11.69 -22.56
C ASP A 39 11.01 -10.67 -23.10
N ILE A 40 12.25 -10.73 -22.60
CA ILE A 40 13.39 -9.95 -23.09
C ILE A 40 14.47 -10.84 -23.73
N SER A 41 14.25 -12.16 -23.83
CA SER A 41 15.24 -13.13 -24.33
C SER A 41 15.62 -12.93 -25.80
N HIS A 42 14.84 -12.15 -26.54
CA HIS A 42 15.16 -11.71 -27.91
C HIS A 42 16.35 -10.72 -27.97
N LYS A 43 16.78 -10.14 -26.84
CA LYS A 43 17.95 -9.26 -26.75
C LYS A 43 19.24 -10.04 -26.48
N PRO A 44 20.42 -9.52 -26.88
CA PRO A 44 21.69 -10.15 -26.58
C PRO A 44 21.92 -10.31 -25.07
N LYS A 45 22.38 -11.49 -24.65
CA LYS A 45 22.67 -11.82 -23.25
C LYS A 45 23.50 -10.75 -22.54
N ASN A 46 24.56 -10.26 -23.18
CA ASN A 46 25.45 -9.26 -22.58
C ASN A 46 24.74 -7.92 -22.34
N GLU A 47 23.83 -7.50 -23.23
CA GLU A 47 23.03 -6.28 -23.02
C GLU A 47 22.07 -6.44 -21.85
N ILE A 48 21.37 -7.58 -21.77
CA ILE A 48 20.43 -7.87 -20.68
C ILE A 48 21.15 -7.83 -19.33
N LEU A 49 22.29 -8.52 -19.22
CA LEU A 49 23.05 -8.60 -17.97
C LEU A 49 23.70 -7.26 -17.59
N SER A 50 24.06 -6.43 -18.57
CA SER A 50 24.61 -5.09 -18.30
C SER A 50 23.55 -4.09 -17.86
N HIS A 51 22.34 -4.13 -18.44
CA HIS A 51 21.27 -3.19 -18.12
C HIS A 51 20.45 -3.59 -16.89
N PHE A 52 20.25 -4.89 -16.66
CA PHE A 52 19.39 -5.43 -15.59
C PHE A 52 20.11 -6.42 -14.67
N PRO A 53 21.31 -6.11 -14.14
CA PRO A 53 22.12 -7.06 -13.37
C PRO A 53 21.40 -7.54 -12.10
N ASN A 54 20.70 -6.64 -11.42
CA ASN A 54 19.98 -6.96 -10.18
C ASN A 54 18.77 -7.86 -10.45
N ILE A 55 18.00 -7.60 -11.51
CA ILE A 55 16.84 -8.42 -11.89
C ILE A 55 17.33 -9.80 -12.32
N ALA A 56 18.38 -9.87 -13.16
CA ALA A 56 18.96 -11.13 -13.60
C ALA A 56 19.46 -11.98 -12.41
N SER A 57 20.21 -11.38 -11.49
CA SER A 57 20.72 -12.06 -10.29
C SER A 57 19.57 -12.58 -9.42
N MET A 58 18.55 -11.74 -9.18
CA MET A 58 17.39 -12.12 -8.38
C MET A 58 16.60 -13.26 -9.02
N CYS A 59 16.26 -13.17 -10.30
CA CYS A 59 15.56 -14.24 -11.00
C CYS A 59 16.37 -15.54 -11.03
N LEU A 60 17.68 -15.46 -11.18
CA LEU A 60 18.56 -16.63 -11.19
C LEU A 60 18.58 -17.37 -9.84
N GLN A 61 18.45 -16.65 -8.71
CA GLN A 61 18.30 -17.28 -7.38
C GLN A 61 17.05 -18.15 -7.28
N TYR A 62 16.01 -17.85 -8.07
CA TYR A 62 14.79 -18.65 -8.20
C TYR A 62 14.83 -19.64 -9.37
N GLY A 63 16.00 -19.85 -9.99
CA GLY A 63 16.17 -20.78 -11.11
C GLY A 63 15.71 -20.26 -12.47
N LEU A 64 15.45 -18.95 -12.59
CA LEU A 64 14.97 -18.33 -13.83
C LEU A 64 16.06 -17.50 -14.51
N ASP A 65 16.61 -18.01 -15.62
CA ASP A 65 17.52 -17.25 -16.48
C ASP A 65 16.74 -16.36 -17.46
N ILE A 66 16.67 -15.06 -17.16
CA ILE A 66 15.92 -14.06 -17.95
C ILE A 66 16.50 -13.81 -19.35
N THR A 67 17.72 -14.30 -19.62
CA THR A 67 18.37 -14.19 -20.93
C THR A 67 17.88 -15.27 -21.90
N ARG A 68 17.11 -16.24 -21.39
CA ARG A 68 16.60 -17.40 -22.13
C ARG A 68 15.12 -17.65 -21.91
N ASN A 69 14.61 -17.33 -20.73
CA ASN A 69 13.26 -17.67 -20.31
C ASN A 69 12.47 -16.39 -20.00
N PRO A 70 11.18 -16.35 -20.36
CA PRO A 70 10.33 -15.22 -20.01
C PRO A 70 10.00 -15.19 -18.50
N ILE A 71 9.75 -13.99 -17.99
CA ILE A 71 9.48 -13.74 -16.57
C ILE A 71 7.96 -13.75 -16.33
N PRO A 72 7.44 -14.57 -15.40
CA PRO A 72 6.04 -14.49 -15.00
C PRO A 72 5.78 -13.18 -14.23
N VAL A 73 4.83 -12.38 -14.70
CA VAL A 73 4.49 -11.07 -14.13
C VAL A 73 2.99 -10.85 -14.01
N VAL A 74 2.59 -10.04 -13.02
CA VAL A 74 1.21 -9.60 -12.79
C VAL A 74 1.25 -8.15 -12.30
N PRO A 75 0.25 -7.31 -12.62
CA PRO A 75 0.17 -5.97 -12.05
C PRO A 75 0.04 -6.04 -10.52
N ALA A 76 0.70 -5.10 -9.84
CA ALA A 76 0.67 -4.99 -8.39
C ALA A 76 0.45 -3.54 -7.94
N ALA A 77 -0.11 -3.37 -6.75
CA ALA A 77 -0.14 -2.06 -6.09
C ALA A 77 1.29 -1.55 -5.89
N HIS A 78 1.54 -0.30 -6.26
CA HIS A 78 2.91 0.21 -6.37
C HIS A 78 3.14 1.55 -5.66
N TYR A 79 2.15 2.44 -5.64
CA TYR A 79 2.29 3.78 -5.08
C TYR A 79 0.96 4.31 -4.58
N MET A 80 0.96 5.01 -3.45
CA MET A 80 -0.21 5.71 -2.90
C MET A 80 -0.15 7.18 -3.30
N CYS A 81 -1.05 7.61 -4.20
CA CYS A 81 -1.20 9.04 -4.54
C CYS A 81 -2.06 9.80 -3.51
N GLY A 82 -2.97 9.09 -2.85
CA GLY A 82 -3.71 9.63 -1.69
C GLY A 82 -2.86 9.58 -0.43
N GLY A 83 -3.39 10.11 0.67
CA GLY A 83 -2.69 10.22 1.93
C GLY A 83 -3.23 11.34 2.80
N VAL A 84 -2.43 11.78 3.77
CA VAL A 84 -2.77 12.93 4.62
C VAL A 84 -2.76 14.19 3.75
N HIS A 85 -3.90 14.86 3.65
CA HIS A 85 -4.01 16.12 2.90
C HIS A 85 -3.04 17.16 3.48
N ALA A 86 -2.19 17.70 2.61
CA ALA A 86 -1.11 18.61 3.00
C ALA A 86 -1.01 19.81 2.06
N GLY A 87 -0.71 20.97 2.63
CA GLY A 87 -0.41 22.18 1.87
C GLY A 87 0.98 22.15 1.22
N LEU A 88 1.36 23.27 0.60
CA LEU A 88 2.62 23.39 -0.13
C LEU A 88 3.86 23.39 0.76
N GLN A 89 3.68 23.58 2.08
CA GLN A 89 4.73 23.49 3.09
C GLN A 89 4.65 22.19 3.90
N GLY A 90 3.84 21.21 3.46
CA GLY A 90 3.64 19.95 4.17
C GLY A 90 2.74 20.07 5.41
N GLU A 91 2.13 21.23 5.64
CA GLU A 91 1.24 21.49 6.76
C GLU A 91 -0.09 20.74 6.60
N THR A 92 -0.56 20.14 7.69
CA THR A 92 -1.87 19.47 7.73
C THR A 92 -2.94 20.39 8.33
N ASN A 93 -4.19 19.94 8.38
CA ASN A 93 -5.25 20.63 9.13
C ASN A 93 -5.06 20.56 10.66
N VAL A 94 -4.15 19.70 11.15
CA VAL A 94 -3.76 19.64 12.56
C VAL A 94 -2.54 20.53 12.77
N LYS A 95 -2.73 21.62 13.54
CA LYS A 95 -1.65 22.58 13.82
C LYS A 95 -0.45 21.89 14.47
N GLY A 96 0.75 22.13 13.92
CA GLY A 96 1.99 21.52 14.39
C GLY A 96 2.28 20.13 13.83
N LEU A 97 1.35 19.53 13.08
CA LEU A 97 1.57 18.28 12.37
C LEU A 97 1.88 18.57 10.89
N TYR A 98 3.04 18.06 10.46
CA TYR A 98 3.54 18.18 9.09
C TYR A 98 3.81 16.79 8.51
N VAL A 99 3.63 16.65 7.21
CA VAL A 99 3.82 15.40 6.46
C VAL A 99 4.56 15.66 5.16
N ALA A 100 5.36 14.69 4.72
CA ALA A 100 6.10 14.75 3.47
C ALA A 100 6.31 13.33 2.91
N GLY A 101 6.50 13.24 1.59
CA GLY A 101 6.68 11.98 0.88
C GLY A 101 5.36 11.24 0.64
N GLU A 102 5.42 9.93 0.44
CA GLU A 102 4.28 9.11 0.00
C GLU A 102 3.10 9.07 1.00
N VAL A 103 3.31 9.45 2.26
CA VAL A 103 2.21 9.59 3.24
C VAL A 103 1.34 10.83 2.99
N ALA A 104 1.85 11.81 2.23
CA ALA A 104 1.19 13.09 2.00
C ALA A 104 0.39 13.09 0.69
N CYS A 105 -0.77 13.74 0.72
CA CYS A 105 -1.54 14.12 -0.46
C CYS A 105 -1.39 15.62 -0.65
N THR A 106 -0.36 16.02 -1.40
CA THR A 106 -0.02 17.43 -1.71
C THR A 106 -0.78 17.97 -2.93
N GLY A 107 -1.47 17.08 -3.65
CA GLY A 107 -2.10 17.36 -4.95
C GLY A 107 -1.16 17.23 -6.15
N LEU A 108 0.17 17.13 -5.95
CA LEU A 108 1.16 17.09 -7.04
C LEU A 108 0.93 15.96 -8.05
N HIS A 109 0.60 14.77 -7.56
CA HIS A 109 0.45 13.57 -8.40
C HIS A 109 -0.94 13.40 -9.00
N GLY A 110 -1.93 14.17 -8.54
CA GLY A 110 -3.34 13.94 -8.89
C GLY A 110 -3.74 12.48 -8.66
N ALA A 111 -4.42 11.88 -9.64
CA ALA A 111 -4.84 10.48 -9.60
C ALA A 111 -3.80 9.49 -10.17
N ASN A 112 -2.74 9.97 -10.82
CA ASN A 112 -1.73 9.12 -11.44
C ASN A 112 -0.35 9.79 -11.39
N ARG A 113 0.51 9.28 -10.52
CA ARG A 113 1.87 9.78 -10.30
C ARG A 113 2.75 9.54 -11.52
N LEU A 114 3.39 10.60 -12.01
CA LEU A 114 4.45 10.51 -13.01
C LEU A 114 5.68 9.79 -12.44
N ALA A 115 6.30 8.94 -13.27
CA ALA A 115 7.46 8.16 -12.88
C ALA A 115 8.61 9.06 -12.36
N SER A 116 9.40 8.54 -11.42
CA SER A 116 10.59 9.20 -10.84
C SER A 116 10.35 10.46 -9.99
N ASN A 117 9.12 10.97 -9.87
CA ASN A 117 8.87 12.19 -9.09
C ASN A 117 8.74 12.04 -7.56
N SER A 118 8.40 10.86 -7.03
CA SER A 118 8.10 10.71 -5.59
C SER A 118 9.28 10.94 -4.65
N LEU A 119 10.50 10.57 -5.05
CA LEU A 119 11.68 10.84 -4.23
C LEU A 119 11.99 12.34 -4.17
N LEU A 120 11.84 13.04 -5.31
CA LEU A 120 12.02 14.49 -5.38
C LEU A 120 10.92 15.22 -4.60
N GLU A 121 9.67 14.77 -4.70
CA GLU A 121 8.59 15.30 -3.87
C GLU A 121 8.93 15.16 -2.38
N ALA A 122 9.31 13.96 -1.92
CA ALA A 122 9.66 13.74 -0.53
C ALA A 122 10.75 14.72 -0.05
N LEU A 123 11.82 14.88 -0.83
CA LEU A 123 12.91 15.80 -0.51
C LEU A 123 12.46 17.27 -0.46
N VAL A 124 11.72 17.71 -1.48
CA VAL A 124 11.27 19.10 -1.61
C VAL A 124 10.32 19.46 -0.48
N PHE A 125 9.30 18.64 -0.22
CA PHE A 125 8.32 18.91 0.81
C PHE A 125 8.89 18.76 2.22
N ALA A 126 9.79 17.79 2.45
CA ALA A 126 10.50 17.70 3.72
C ALA A 126 11.30 18.98 4.01
N ARG A 127 12.04 19.50 3.02
CA ARG A 127 12.77 20.76 3.17
C ARG A 127 11.85 21.95 3.45
N ARG A 128 10.71 22.03 2.76
CA ARG A 128 9.72 23.10 2.92
C ARG A 128 9.08 23.11 4.31
N ALA A 129 8.81 21.93 4.89
CA ALA A 129 8.19 21.79 6.20
C ALA A 129 9.09 22.22 7.38
N VAL A 130 10.42 22.27 7.20
CA VAL A 130 11.36 22.56 8.30
C VAL A 130 11.11 23.93 8.93
N GLN A 131 11.15 25.01 8.15
CA GLN A 131 11.07 26.34 8.74
C GLN A 131 9.70 26.61 9.39
N PRO A 132 8.56 26.31 8.75
CA PRO A 132 7.24 26.45 9.36
C PRO A 132 7.04 25.60 10.61
N SER A 133 7.57 24.36 10.64
CA SER A 133 7.47 23.51 11.84
C SER A 133 8.28 24.08 13.02
N VAL A 134 9.48 24.62 12.75
CA VAL A 134 10.30 25.30 13.77
C VAL A 134 9.62 26.56 14.29
N ASP A 135 9.03 27.37 13.41
CA ASP A 135 8.35 28.61 13.80
C ASP A 135 7.06 28.32 14.57
N GLN A 136 6.31 27.28 14.17
CA GLN A 136 5.16 26.78 14.93
C GLN A 136 5.59 26.29 16.32
N MET A 137 6.69 25.54 16.42
CA MET A 137 7.20 25.07 17.72
C MET A 137 7.57 26.24 18.64
N LYS A 138 8.23 27.29 18.12
CA LYS A 138 8.63 28.47 18.89
C LYS A 138 7.45 29.32 19.36
N SER A 139 6.38 29.38 18.56
CA SER A 139 5.19 30.19 18.85
C SER A 139 4.11 29.44 19.66
N SER A 140 4.23 28.11 19.77
CA SER A 140 3.28 27.29 20.51
C SER A 140 3.60 27.27 22.01
N SER A 141 2.56 27.33 22.84
CA SER A 141 2.65 26.97 24.26
C SER A 141 2.25 25.51 24.44
N LEU A 142 3.14 24.72 25.05
CA LEU A 142 2.87 23.30 25.32
C LEU A 142 2.09 23.17 26.62
N ASN A 143 0.88 22.62 26.56
CA ASN A 143 0.18 22.15 27.75
C ASN A 143 0.66 20.72 28.08
N LEU A 144 1.65 20.62 28.97
CA LEU A 144 2.22 19.33 29.40
C LEU A 144 1.19 18.39 30.06
N ASN A 145 0.08 18.94 30.57
CA ASN A 145 -0.99 18.18 31.21
C ASN A 145 -2.06 17.70 30.23
N ALA A 146 -2.02 18.10 28.95
CA ALA A 146 -3.02 17.69 27.96
C ALA A 146 -3.09 16.16 27.79
N SER A 147 -1.96 15.46 28.00
CA SER A 147 -1.90 14.00 27.96
C SER A 147 -2.72 13.32 29.07
N ASN A 148 -2.99 14.01 30.18
CA ASN A 148 -3.78 13.47 31.28
C ASN A 148 -5.28 13.40 30.96
N LEU A 149 -5.73 14.03 29.86
CA LEU A 149 -7.11 13.97 29.40
C LEU A 149 -7.46 12.62 28.74
N TRP A 150 -6.44 11.82 28.40
CA TRP A 150 -6.62 10.58 27.64
C TRP A 150 -6.23 9.35 28.45
N PRO A 151 -6.96 8.23 28.31
CA PRO A 151 -6.56 6.96 28.90
C PRO A 151 -5.16 6.57 28.42
N ARG A 152 -4.29 6.18 29.35
CA ARG A 152 -2.93 5.76 28.98
C ARG A 152 -2.98 4.41 28.25
N PRO A 153 -2.26 4.27 27.12
CA PRO A 153 -2.04 2.98 26.51
C PRO A 153 -1.38 2.01 27.48
N THR A 154 -1.86 0.78 27.52
CA THR A 154 -1.37 -0.28 28.42
C THR A 154 -0.89 -1.47 27.61
N VAL A 155 0.24 -2.06 28.01
CA VAL A 155 0.66 -3.35 27.46
C VAL A 155 -0.26 -4.44 28.06
N PRO A 156 -0.73 -5.43 27.28
CA PRO A 156 -1.66 -6.46 27.76
C PRO A 156 -0.99 -7.51 28.66
N LEU A 157 -0.41 -7.11 29.79
CA LEU A 157 0.24 -8.00 30.76
C LEU A 157 -0.74 -8.97 31.43
N SER A 158 -2.02 -8.58 31.51
CA SER A 158 -3.09 -9.40 32.08
C SER A 158 -3.62 -10.48 31.14
N LEU A 159 -3.27 -10.43 29.84
CA LEU A 159 -3.61 -11.51 28.93
C LEU A 159 -2.58 -12.64 29.12
N GLY A 160 -3.05 -13.82 29.47
CA GLY A 160 -2.20 -15.01 29.46
C GLY A 160 -1.58 -15.22 28.07
N SER A 161 -0.35 -15.75 28.02
CA SER A 161 0.41 -15.95 26.78
C SER A 161 -0.42 -16.62 25.69
N ASN A 162 -1.13 -17.70 26.04
CA ASN A 162 -1.98 -18.44 25.12
C ASN A 162 -3.11 -17.61 24.48
N ALA A 163 -3.68 -16.65 25.20
CA ALA A 163 -4.74 -15.79 24.67
C ALA A 163 -4.15 -14.72 23.73
N LYS A 164 -3.00 -14.16 24.09
CA LYS A 164 -2.26 -13.23 23.24
C LYS A 164 -1.84 -13.89 21.92
N ASP A 165 -1.31 -15.10 21.96
CA ASP A 165 -0.84 -15.80 20.75
C ASP A 165 -2.00 -16.14 19.81
N LYS A 166 -3.16 -16.53 20.35
CA LYS A 166 -4.39 -16.74 19.57
C LYS A 166 -4.85 -15.46 18.88
N ILE A 167 -4.84 -14.33 19.59
CA ILE A 167 -5.19 -13.02 19.03
C ILE A 167 -4.25 -12.63 17.88
N LEU A 168 -2.94 -12.82 18.07
CA LEU A 168 -1.95 -12.50 17.04
C LEU A 168 -2.12 -13.36 15.80
N SER A 169 -2.30 -14.67 15.97
CA SER A 169 -2.56 -15.59 14.86
C SER A 169 -3.85 -15.24 14.11
N ALA A 170 -4.95 -14.98 14.84
CA ALA A 170 -6.21 -14.57 14.22
C ALA A 170 -6.07 -13.25 13.45
N THR A 171 -5.31 -12.29 13.98
CA THR A 171 -5.05 -10.99 13.33
C THR A 171 -4.24 -11.15 12.05
N GLN A 172 -3.28 -12.07 12.01
CA GLN A 172 -2.49 -12.35 10.81
C GLN A 172 -3.35 -12.96 9.68
N GLU A 173 -4.24 -13.90 10.00
CA GLU A 173 -5.16 -14.46 9.01
C GLU A 173 -6.16 -13.41 8.50
N LEU A 174 -6.69 -12.59 9.41
CA LEU A 174 -7.57 -11.47 9.07
C LEU A 174 -6.90 -10.47 8.12
N ARG A 175 -5.61 -10.18 8.32
CA ARG A 175 -4.83 -9.31 7.44
C ARG A 175 -4.80 -9.85 6.01
N LYS A 176 -4.62 -11.17 5.83
CA LYS A 176 -4.65 -11.82 4.52
C LYS A 176 -6.04 -11.73 3.88
N GLU A 177 -7.10 -11.88 4.68
CA GLU A 177 -8.48 -11.74 4.19
C GLU A 177 -8.77 -10.30 3.73
N LEU A 178 -8.35 -9.29 4.49
CA LEU A 178 -8.47 -7.89 4.09
C LEU A 178 -7.70 -7.62 2.79
N GLN A 179 -6.45 -8.09 2.69
CA GLN A 179 -5.64 -7.97 1.46
C GLN A 179 -6.32 -8.63 0.27
N THR A 180 -6.96 -9.78 0.47
CA THR A 180 -7.72 -10.49 -0.55
C THR A 180 -8.91 -9.66 -1.03
N ILE A 181 -9.68 -9.05 -0.11
CA ILE A 181 -10.78 -8.15 -0.46
C ILE A 181 -10.26 -6.95 -1.27
N MET A 182 -9.20 -6.29 -0.81
CA MET A 182 -8.62 -5.14 -1.51
C MET A 182 -8.13 -5.51 -2.91
N PHE A 183 -7.44 -6.65 -3.05
CA PHE A 183 -6.92 -7.12 -4.33
C PHE A 183 -8.04 -7.40 -5.34
N TYR A 184 -9.08 -8.13 -4.93
CA TYR A 184 -10.15 -8.52 -5.85
C TYR A 184 -11.13 -7.40 -6.14
N TYR A 185 -11.51 -6.58 -5.15
CA TYR A 185 -12.60 -5.61 -5.32
C TYR A 185 -12.12 -4.18 -5.60
N VAL A 186 -10.91 -3.82 -5.15
CA VAL A 186 -10.38 -2.45 -5.20
C VAL A 186 -9.13 -2.34 -6.11
N GLY A 187 -8.95 -3.34 -6.98
CA GLY A 187 -7.86 -3.42 -7.96
C GLY A 187 -8.00 -2.46 -9.15
N ILE A 188 -7.47 -2.85 -10.30
CA ILE A 188 -7.35 -1.99 -11.50
C ILE A 188 -8.72 -1.61 -12.08
N VAL A 189 -9.60 -2.61 -12.25
CA VAL A 189 -10.94 -2.42 -12.80
C VAL A 189 -11.97 -2.51 -11.68
N ARG A 190 -12.79 -1.48 -11.56
CA ARG A 190 -13.73 -1.27 -10.45
C ARG A 190 -15.13 -1.00 -10.98
N SER A 191 -16.14 -1.29 -10.17
CA SER A 191 -17.52 -0.88 -10.40
C SER A 191 -18.17 -0.53 -9.07
N THR A 192 -19.18 0.33 -9.08
CA THR A 192 -19.92 0.76 -7.88
C THR A 192 -20.38 -0.44 -7.05
N MET A 193 -21.04 -1.42 -7.68
CA MET A 193 -21.50 -2.63 -7.01
C MET A 193 -20.37 -3.42 -6.33
N ARG A 194 -19.19 -3.53 -6.95
CA ARG A 194 -18.03 -4.24 -6.36
C ARG A 194 -17.45 -3.46 -5.19
N LEU A 195 -17.38 -2.13 -5.29
CA LEU A 195 -16.86 -1.28 -4.21
C LEU A 195 -17.80 -1.28 -3.01
N GLU A 196 -19.11 -1.17 -3.20
CA GLU A 196 -20.11 -1.31 -2.12
C GLU A 196 -20.04 -2.69 -1.46
N THR A 197 -19.77 -3.74 -2.24
CA THR A 197 -19.56 -5.08 -1.70
C THR A 197 -18.28 -5.16 -0.86
N ALA A 198 -17.20 -4.51 -1.31
CA ALA A 198 -15.95 -4.44 -0.57
C ALA A 198 -16.14 -3.72 0.77
N GLU A 199 -16.77 -2.55 0.76
CA GLU A 199 -17.05 -1.75 1.96
C GLU A 199 -17.82 -2.58 3.01
N LYS A 200 -18.92 -3.24 2.59
CA LYS A 200 -19.69 -4.13 3.47
C LYS A 200 -18.85 -5.28 4.02
N LYS A 201 -18.02 -5.92 3.18
CA LYS A 201 -17.14 -7.02 3.60
C LYS A 201 -16.10 -6.55 4.62
N ILE A 202 -15.45 -5.42 4.36
CA ILE A 202 -14.44 -4.82 5.25
C ILE A 202 -15.07 -4.45 6.59
N GLY A 203 -16.24 -3.80 6.59
CA GLY A 203 -16.96 -3.45 7.82
C GLY A 203 -17.36 -4.68 8.65
N ASN A 204 -17.88 -5.72 8.00
CA ASN A 204 -18.21 -6.97 8.68
C ASN A 204 -16.97 -7.68 9.24
N LEU A 205 -15.86 -7.64 8.51
CA LEU A 205 -14.59 -8.26 8.91
C LEU A 205 -14.00 -7.57 10.15
N GLU A 206 -13.98 -6.23 10.15
CA GLU A 206 -13.55 -5.42 11.29
C GLU A 206 -14.44 -5.66 12.52
N ALA A 207 -15.77 -5.63 12.36
CA ALA A 207 -16.70 -5.84 13.47
C ALA A 207 -16.51 -7.21 14.14
N LYS A 208 -16.37 -8.27 13.33
CA LYS A 208 -16.10 -9.63 13.84
C LYS A 208 -14.78 -9.71 14.59
N TRP A 209 -13.76 -9.02 14.10
CA TRP A 209 -12.44 -9.03 14.73
C TRP A 209 -12.42 -8.24 16.05
N GLU A 210 -13.02 -7.06 16.10
CA GLU A 210 -13.16 -6.30 17.36
C GLU A 210 -13.97 -7.10 18.40
N GLU A 211 -15.03 -7.79 17.97
CA GLU A 211 -15.78 -8.70 18.84
C GLU A 211 -14.90 -9.87 19.33
N TYR A 212 -14.10 -10.46 18.45
CA TYR A 212 -13.16 -11.52 18.81
C TYR A 212 -12.13 -11.03 19.85
N LEU A 213 -11.55 -9.85 19.65
CA LEU A 213 -10.63 -9.21 20.60
C LEU A 213 -11.30 -9.06 21.97
N PHE A 214 -12.51 -8.48 22.01
CA PHE A 214 -13.26 -8.27 23.24
C PHE A 214 -13.53 -9.58 23.99
N ARG A 215 -14.00 -10.62 23.28
CA ARG A 215 -14.28 -11.95 23.86
C ARG A 215 -13.02 -12.61 24.45
N HIS A 216 -11.83 -12.26 23.97
CA HIS A 216 -10.55 -12.76 24.47
C HIS A 216 -9.91 -11.82 25.51
N GLY A 217 -10.67 -10.86 26.06
CA GLY A 217 -10.25 -10.00 27.16
C GLY A 217 -9.44 -8.78 26.73
N TRP A 218 -9.40 -8.46 25.44
CA TRP A 218 -8.78 -7.24 24.94
C TRP A 218 -9.56 -6.02 25.42
N LYS A 219 -8.84 -5.03 25.96
CA LYS A 219 -9.42 -3.75 26.40
C LYS A 219 -9.07 -2.64 25.42
N PRO A 220 -9.92 -1.60 25.24
CA PRO A 220 -9.64 -0.51 24.31
C PRO A 220 -8.30 0.21 24.54
N THR A 221 -7.81 0.27 25.79
CA THR A 221 -6.52 0.88 26.15
C THR A 221 -5.33 -0.03 25.88
N MET A 222 -5.54 -1.30 25.54
CA MET A 222 -4.45 -2.23 25.27
C MET A 222 -3.84 -1.94 23.90
N VAL A 223 -2.51 -1.91 23.86
CA VAL A 223 -1.75 -1.66 22.64
C VAL A 223 -0.68 -2.72 22.41
N VAL A 224 -0.69 -3.27 21.20
CA VAL A 224 0.33 -4.16 20.64
C VAL A 224 0.45 -3.77 19.17
N PRO A 225 1.68 -3.67 18.61
CA PRO A 225 1.91 -3.15 17.27
C PRO A 225 1.01 -3.78 16.20
N GLU A 226 0.85 -5.10 16.21
CA GLU A 226 0.07 -5.85 15.23
C GLU A 226 -1.43 -5.50 15.25
N ILE A 227 -1.98 -5.23 16.43
CA ILE A 227 -3.39 -4.85 16.59
C ILE A 227 -3.60 -3.40 16.15
N CYS A 228 -2.68 -2.51 16.53
CA CYS A 228 -2.70 -1.12 16.07
C CYS A 228 -2.55 -1.03 14.55
N GLU A 229 -1.64 -1.83 13.97
CA GLU A 229 -1.46 -1.91 12.52
C GLU A 229 -2.74 -2.41 11.84
N MET A 230 -3.38 -3.46 12.37
CA MET A 230 -4.62 -3.97 11.78
C MET A 230 -5.77 -2.95 11.81
N ARG A 231 -5.94 -2.20 12.92
CA ARG A 231 -6.91 -1.09 12.98
C ARG A 231 -6.61 0.00 11.96
N ASN A 232 -5.33 0.35 11.81
CA ASN A 232 -4.90 1.32 10.80
C ASN A 232 -5.18 0.80 9.39
N LEU A 233 -4.94 -0.49 9.13
CA LEU A 233 -5.24 -1.12 7.84
C LEU A 233 -6.73 -1.10 7.52
N PHE A 234 -7.61 -1.36 8.50
CA PHE A 234 -9.06 -1.22 8.31
C PHE A 234 -9.47 0.21 7.98
N CYS A 235 -8.93 1.18 8.73
CA CYS A 235 -9.18 2.60 8.47
C CYS A 235 -8.74 2.99 7.04
N CYS A 236 -7.50 2.67 6.67
CA CYS A 236 -6.98 2.95 5.34
C CYS A 236 -7.78 2.23 4.24
N ALA A 237 -8.14 0.96 4.43
CA ALA A 237 -8.88 0.17 3.46
C ALA A 237 -10.28 0.72 3.16
N LYS A 238 -10.94 1.35 4.14
CA LYS A 238 -12.25 2.00 3.95
C LYS A 238 -12.16 3.37 3.28
N LEU A 239 -11.02 4.04 3.39
CA LEU A 239 -10.78 5.34 2.75
C LEU A 239 -10.40 5.21 1.27
N VAL A 240 -9.88 4.04 0.86
CA VAL A 240 -9.48 3.71 -0.52
C VAL A 240 -10.65 3.17 -1.32
#